data_AF-A0A9D2ASG4-F1
#
_entry.id   AF-A0A9D2ASG4-F1
#
_cell.length_a   1.000
_cell.length_b   1.000
_cell.length_c   1.000
_cell.angle_alpha   90.00
_cell.angle_beta   90.00
_cell.angle_gamma   90.00
#
_symmetry.space_group_name_H-M   'P 1'
#
loop_
_entity.id
_entity.type
_entity.pdbx_description
1 polymer ?
#
loop_
_entity_poly.entity_id
_entity_poly.type
_entity_poly.pdbx_seq_one_letter_code
_entity_poly.pdbx_strand_id
1 'polypeptide(L)' 'MAATKAGFIGLGLIGGSIAKAIRKYYPGCELIAFDKSRESLALAVQEGTIDTACSSIDDNFKGCSYIFL' A
#
# COMPACT_ATOMS: atom_id res chain seq x y z
N MET A 1 2.48 17.46 -11.17
CA MET A 1 2.20 17.13 -9.75
C MET A 1 3.09 15.95 -9.40
N ALA A 2 3.86 16.03 -8.32
CA ALA A 2 4.65 14.87 -7.89
C ALA A 2 3.69 13.73 -7.55
N ALA A 3 3.94 12.53 -8.07
CA ALA A 3 3.19 11.34 -7.69
C ALA A 3 3.38 11.12 -6.18
N THR A 4 2.28 11.16 -5.42
CA THR A 4 2.33 10.90 -3.98
C THR A 4 2.50 9.41 -3.78
N LYS A 5 3.47 9.01 -2.94
CA LYS A 5 3.69 7.63 -2.56
C LYS A 5 3.23 7.40 -1.13
N ALA A 6 2.43 6.37 -0.88
CA ALA A 6 1.98 5.98 0.45
C ALA A 6 2.33 4.51 0.74
N GLY A 7 2.82 4.26 1.95
CA GLY A 7 3.18 2.94 2.43
C GLY A 7 2.21 2.42 3.49
N PHE A 8 1.90 1.13 3.45
CA PHE A 8 1.11 0.44 4.47
C PHE A 8 1.95 -0.67 5.13
N ILE A 9 1.96 -0.71 6.46
CA ILE A 9 2.56 -1.79 7.25
C ILE A 9 1.39 -2.50 7.94
N GLY A 10 0.74 -3.40 7.20
CA GLY A 10 -0.50 -4.05 7.59
C GLY A 10 -1.67 -3.68 6.67
N LEU A 11 -2.24 -4.69 6.04
CA LEU A 11 -3.42 -4.67 5.18
C LEU A 11 -4.58 -5.44 5.80
N GLY A 12 -4.69 -5.41 7.13
CA GLY A 12 -5.89 -5.87 7.84
C GLY A 12 -7.13 -5.04 7.46
N LEU A 13 -8.24 -5.24 8.18
CA LEU A 13 -9.52 -4.59 7.85
C LEU A 13 -9.42 -3.06 7.70
N ILE A 14 -8.69 -2.40 8.59
CA ILE A 14 -8.53 -0.94 8.60
C ILE A 14 -7.57 -0.50 7.49
N GLY A 15 -6.34 -1.02 7.51
CA GLY A 15 -5.30 -0.65 6.53
C GLY A 15 -5.75 -0.91 5.09
N GLY A 16 -6.37 -2.06 4.83
CA GLY A 16 -6.93 -2.39 3.52
C GLY A 16 -8.08 -1.46 3.11
N SER A 17 -8.97 -1.09 4.03
CA SER A 17 -10.07 -0.14 3.72
C SER A 17 -9.55 1.25 3.37
N ILE A 18 -8.52 1.72 4.08
CA ILE A 18 -7.87 3.00 3.79
C ILE A 18 -7.15 2.93 2.43
N ALA A 19 -6.38 1.87 2.17
CA ALA A 19 -5.70 1.68 0.89
C ALA A 19 -6.68 1.68 -0.29
N LYS A 20 -7.82 0.97 -0.16
CA LYS A 20 -8.90 0.97 -1.16
C LYS A 20 -9.51 2.35 -1.37
N ALA A 21 -9.73 3.11 -0.28
CA ALA A 21 -10.21 4.48 -0.38
C ALA A 21 -9.20 5.38 -1.10
N ILE A 22 -7.92 5.30 -0.76
CA ILE A 22 -6.87 6.09 -1.44
C ILE A 22 -6.83 5.73 -2.93
N ARG A 23 -6.83 4.45 -3.30
CA ARG A 23 -6.87 4.04 -4.72
C ARG A 23 -8.09 4.60 -5.44
N LYS A 24 -9.26 4.64 -4.79
CA LYS A 24 -10.51 5.16 -5.36
C LYS A 24 -10.48 6.66 -5.59
N TYR A 25 -10.00 7.45 -4.61
CA TYR A 25 -10.03 8.92 -4.68
C TYR A 25 -8.78 9.52 -5.30
N TYR A 26 -7.66 8.80 -5.26
CA TYR A 26 -6.35 9.22 -5.76
C TYR A 26 -5.70 8.10 -6.58
N PRO A 27 -6.26 7.75 -7.76
CA PRO A 27 -5.81 6.59 -8.54
C PRO A 27 -4.36 6.68 -9.03
N GLY A 28 -3.79 7.89 -9.13
CA GLY A 28 -2.38 8.11 -9.46
C GLY A 28 -1.40 8.09 -8.27
N CYS A 29 -1.89 7.77 -7.07
CA CYS A 29 -1.04 7.55 -5.90
C CYS A 29 -0.31 6.21 -6.04
N GLU A 30 0.99 6.17 -5.75
CA GLU A 30 1.74 4.92 -5.64
C GLU A 30 1.52 4.34 -4.25
N LEU A 31 0.95 3.15 -4.18
CA LEU A 31 0.62 2.45 -2.95
C LEU A 31 1.51 1.22 -2.82
N ILE A 32 2.34 1.19 -1.78
CA ILE A 32 3.15 0.03 -1.43
C ILE A 32 2.67 -0.54 -0.10
N ALA A 33 2.83 -1.84 0.11
CA ALA A 33 2.45 -2.43 1.38
C ALA A 33 3.33 -3.61 1.78
N PHE A 34 3.53 -3.74 3.08
CA PHE A 34 4.02 -4.94 3.75
C PHE A 34 2.91 -5.49 4.64
N ASP A 35 2.74 -6.81 4.68
CA ASP A 35 1.89 -7.52 5.64
C ASP A 35 2.56 -8.85 6.01
N LYS A 36 2.25 -9.37 7.21
CA LYS A 36 2.69 -10.71 7.62
C LYS A 36 2.02 -11.81 6.79
N SER A 37 0.77 -11.60 6.38
CA SER A 37 0.04 -12.50 5.48
C SER A 37 0.39 -12.17 4.03
N ARG A 38 1.02 -13.14 3.36
CA ARG A 38 1.33 -13.04 1.92
C ARG A 38 0.06 -13.09 1.08
N GLU A 39 -0.98 -13.74 1.58
CA GLU A 39 -2.29 -13.86 0.94
C GLU A 39 -2.96 -12.49 0.85
N SER A 40 -2.93 -11.71 1.94
CA SER A 40 -3.44 -10.32 1.94
C SER A 40 -2.73 -9.44 0.93
N LEU A 41 -1.39 -9.54 0.86
CA LEU A 41 -0.59 -8.80 -0.13
C LEU A 41 -0.94 -9.20 -1.56
N ALA A 42 -0.99 -10.51 -1.83
CA ALA A 42 -1.31 -11.03 -3.16
C ALA A 42 -2.71 -10.61 -3.61
N LEU A 43 -3.70 -10.67 -2.71
CA LEU A 43 -5.06 -10.22 -2.98
C LEU A 43 -5.08 -8.72 -3.27
N ALA A 44 -4.40 -7.90 -2.46
CA ALA A 44 -4.37 -6.45 -2.65
C ALA A 44 -3.72 -6.04 -3.99
N VAL A 45 -2.70 -6.76 -4.44
CA VAL A 45 -2.10 -6.57 -5.79
C VAL A 45 -3.08 -7.01 -6.88
N GLN A 46 -3.72 -8.19 -6.72
CA GLN A 46 -4.68 -8.72 -7.68
C GLN A 46 -5.89 -7.79 -7.87
N GLU A 47 -6.37 -7.18 -6.79
CA GLU A 47 -7.45 -6.19 -6.80
C GLU A 47 -7.00 -4.82 -7.32
N GLY A 48 -5.70 -4.60 -7.57
CA GLY A 48 -5.13 -3.31 -7.94
C GLY A 48 -5.20 -2.27 -6.81
N THR A 49 -5.41 -2.71 -5.57
CA THR A 49 -5.42 -1.82 -4.40
C THR A 49 -4.03 -1.24 -4.18
N ILE A 50 -3.00 -2.07 -4.20
CA ILE A 50 -1.60 -1.66 -4.06
C ILE A 50 -0.83 -1.94 -5.35
N ASP A 51 0.21 -1.15 -5.62
CA ASP A 51 1.10 -1.32 -6.76
C ASP A 51 2.24 -2.30 -6.45
N THR A 52 2.76 -2.27 -5.21
CA THR A 52 3.91 -3.10 -4.81
C THR A 52 3.66 -3.80 -3.48
N ALA A 53 3.81 -5.12 -3.48
CA ALA A 53 3.89 -5.92 -2.27
C ALA A 53 5.35 -6.07 -1.83
N CYS A 54 5.67 -5.53 -0.66
CA CYS A 54 6.99 -5.60 -0.04
C CYS A 54 7.08 -6.84 0.86
N SER A 55 8.18 -7.60 0.75
CA SER A 55 8.48 -8.75 1.61
C SER A 55 9.08 -8.37 2.97
N SER A 56 9.54 -7.13 3.09
CA SER A 56 10.22 -6.55 4.24
C SER A 56 9.96 -5.04 4.29
N ILE A 57 10.13 -4.45 5.46
CA ILE A 57 10.16 -3.00 5.62
C ILE A 57 11.60 -2.56 5.31
N ASP A 58 11.81 -2.02 4.11
CA ASP A 58 13.13 -1.67 3.58
C ASP A 58 13.10 -0.34 2.79
N ASP A 59 14.11 -0.13 1.94
CA ASP A 59 14.28 1.05 1.11
C ASP A 59 13.09 1.32 0.16
N ASN A 60 12.20 0.36 -0.09
CA ASN A 60 10.97 0.62 -0.84
C ASN A 60 10.08 1.67 -0.17
N PHE A 61 10.12 1.78 1.17
CA PHE A 61 9.38 2.78 1.94
C PHE A 61 10.06 4.16 1.97
N LYS A 62 11.29 4.28 1.44
CA LYS A 62 11.91 5.59 1.25
C LYS A 62 11.10 6.38 0.24
N GLY A 63 10.90 7.67 0.53
CA GLY A 63 10.13 8.57 -0.33
C GLY A 63 8.61 8.41 -0.21
N CYS A 64 8.10 7.53 0.67
CA CYS A 64 6.70 7.58 1.06
C CYS A 64 6.40 8.92 1.76
N SER A 65 5.46 9.69 1.23
CA SER A 65 4.95 10.90 1.87
C SER A 65 4.12 10.57 3.12
N TYR A 66 3.52 9.38 3.13
CA TYR A 66 2.71 8.86 4.24
C TYR A 66 3.03 7.40 4.49
N ILE A 67 3.06 7.00 5.76
CA ILE A 67 3.17 5.60 6.18
C ILE A 67 2.05 5.32 7.19
N PHE A 68 1.25 4.29 6.92
CA PHE A 68 0.21 3.78 7.80
C PHE A 68 0.71 2.51 8.49
N LEU A 69 0.60 2.44 9.81
CA LEU A 69 1.04 1.33 10.67
C LEU A 69 -0.15 0.52 11.20
#